data_AF-A0A9P1AYK7-F1
#
_entry.id   AF-A0A9P1AYK7-F1
#
_cell.length_a   1.000
_cell.length_b   1.000
_cell.length_c   1.000
_cell.angle_alpha   90.00
_cell.angle_beta   90.00
_cell.angle_gamma   90.00
#
_symmetry.space_group_name_H-M   'P 1'
#
loop_
_entity.id
_entity.type
_entity.pdbx_description
1 polymer ?
#
loop_
_entity_poly.entity_id
_entity_poly.type
_entity_poly.pdbx_seq_one_letter_code
_entity_poly.pdbx_strand_id
1 'polypeptide(L)'
;MQFMILAAVSAAVVFAAYDDLPKPADPYQAPGYEPETQKDCPDKYAKIITQLRADLGKDVSSIKFTNQLGTRVQKAFGTAHEVMMAPSAPTLKTNFNGTICREASIDGFHYIVYPSPGQYDLANPALEEYFEKFAEFAALGKAANIADIPKDPRIL
;
A
#
# COMPACT_ATOMS: atom_id res chain seq x y z
N MET A 1 50.94 13.19 -28.48
CA MET A 1 50.56 12.89 -27.08
C MET A 1 50.10 14.21 -26.50
N GLN A 2 48.85 14.44 -26.09
CA GLN A 2 48.08 13.71 -25.09
C GLN A 2 46.58 13.94 -25.37
N PHE A 3 45.77 12.89 -25.36
CA PHE A 3 44.31 13.00 -25.34
C PHE A 3 43.87 13.46 -23.94
N MET A 4 43.11 14.55 -23.85
CA MET A 4 42.24 14.80 -22.70
C MET A 4 41.01 13.91 -22.84
N ILE A 5 40.86 12.92 -21.96
CA ILE A 5 39.60 12.21 -21.76
C ILE A 5 39.03 12.73 -20.44
N LEU A 6 37.91 13.46 -20.55
CA LEU A 6 37.01 13.75 -19.43
C LEU A 6 36.54 12.41 -18.83
N ALA A 7 36.89 12.13 -17.58
CA ALA A 7 36.22 11.10 -16.81
C ALA A 7 34.93 11.69 -16.22
N ALA A 8 33.83 11.53 -16.96
CA ALA A 8 32.50 11.63 -16.39
C ALA A 8 32.35 10.46 -15.40
N VAL A 9 32.57 10.72 -14.11
CA VAL A 9 32.28 9.76 -13.05
C VAL A 9 30.75 9.66 -12.97
N SER A 10 30.23 8.58 -13.54
CA SER A 10 28.81 8.27 -13.58
C SER A 10 28.30 8.04 -12.16
N ALA A 11 27.21 8.73 -11.79
CA ALA A 11 26.50 8.56 -10.52
C ALA A 11 26.05 7.10 -10.26
N ALA A 12 26.06 6.24 -11.29
CA ALA A 12 25.76 4.82 -11.18
C ALA A 12 26.73 4.05 -10.28
N VAL A 13 28.00 4.46 -10.19
CA VAL A 13 29.01 3.75 -9.36
C VAL A 13 28.79 4.03 -7.87
N VAL A 14 28.22 5.19 -7.52
CA VAL A 14 28.00 5.57 -6.12
C VAL A 14 26.87 4.77 -5.47
N PHE A 15 25.84 4.39 -6.23
CA PHE A 15 24.73 3.59 -5.71
C PHE A 15 25.08 2.11 -5.56
N ALA A 16 25.82 1.53 -6.52
CA ALA A 16 26.26 0.12 -6.42
C ALA A 16 27.19 -0.10 -5.20
N ALA A 17 28.05 0.88 -4.89
CA ALA A 17 28.93 0.80 -3.74
C ALA A 17 28.21 0.91 -2.38
N TYR A 18 26.95 1.37 -2.33
CA TYR A 18 26.18 1.47 -1.09
C TYR A 18 25.48 0.16 -0.71
N ASP A 19 25.10 -0.65 -1.70
CA ASP A 19 24.51 -1.99 -1.49
C ASP A 19 25.55 -3.03 -1.04
N ASP A 20 26.82 -2.85 -1.45
CA ASP A 20 27.95 -3.70 -1.05
C ASP A 20 28.55 -3.34 0.32
N LEU A 21 28.07 -2.27 0.97
CA LEU A 21 28.48 -1.98 2.35
C LEU A 21 27.82 -2.99 3.29
N PRO A 22 28.55 -3.52 4.28
CA PRO A 22 27.95 -4.28 5.36
C PRO A 22 26.86 -3.42 6.00
N LYS A 23 25.59 -3.84 5.85
CA LYS A 23 24.48 -3.18 6.53
C LYS A 23 24.83 -3.15 8.03
N PRO A 24 24.78 -1.98 8.69
CA PRO A 24 25.04 -1.92 10.12
C PRO A 24 24.16 -2.96 10.81
N ALA A 25 24.77 -3.79 11.65
CA ALA A 25 24.03 -4.82 12.37
C ALA A 25 22.85 -4.16 13.08
N ASP A 26 21.63 -4.57 12.73
CA ASP A 26 20.43 -4.10 13.40
C ASP A 26 20.57 -4.51 14.88
N PRO A 27 20.69 -3.55 15.82
CA PRO A 27 20.88 -3.87 17.23
C PRO A 27 19.66 -4.59 17.84
N TYR A 28 18.56 -4.73 17.08
CA TYR A 28 17.34 -5.41 17.48
C TYR A 28 17.00 -6.58 16.55
N GLN A 29 17.85 -7.60 16.51
CA GLN A 29 17.48 -8.87 15.87
C GLN A 29 16.69 -9.72 16.88
N ALA A 30 15.35 -9.70 16.77
CA ALA A 30 14.50 -10.52 17.65
C ALA A 30 14.89 -12.01 17.52
N PRO A 31 15.06 -12.76 18.62
CA PRO A 31 15.46 -14.16 18.57
C PRO A 31 14.46 -14.98 17.73
N GLY A 32 14.91 -15.54 16.61
CA GLY A 32 14.09 -16.41 15.75
C GLY A 32 13.17 -15.71 14.75
N TYR A 33 13.31 -14.40 14.50
CA TYR A 33 12.64 -13.77 13.37
C TYR A 33 13.40 -14.05 12.07
N GLU A 34 13.15 -15.21 11.47
CA GLU A 34 13.23 -15.31 10.01
C GLU A 34 11.92 -14.70 9.48
N PRO A 35 11.93 -13.64 8.65
CA PRO A 35 10.71 -13.17 8.04
C PRO A 35 10.11 -14.34 7.27
N GLU A 36 8.92 -14.79 7.68
CA GLU A 36 8.21 -15.83 6.93
C GLU A 36 8.22 -15.42 5.46
N THR A 37 8.66 -16.33 4.60
CA THR A 37 8.65 -16.13 3.15
C THR A 37 7.26 -15.63 2.77
N GLN A 38 7.20 -14.42 2.21
CA GLN A 38 5.99 -13.71 1.84
C GLN A 38 4.98 -14.71 1.26
N LYS A 39 3.91 -14.99 2.02
CA LYS A 39 2.83 -15.84 1.54
C LYS A 39 2.22 -15.13 0.34
N ASP A 40 2.12 -15.85 -0.77
CA ASP A 40 1.56 -15.31 -2.01
C ASP A 40 0.22 -14.62 -1.72
N CYS A 41 -0.01 -13.47 -2.39
CA CYS A 41 -1.29 -12.81 -2.32
C CYS A 41 -2.40 -13.82 -2.68
N PRO A 42 -3.41 -14.05 -1.81
CA PRO A 42 -4.43 -15.04 -2.12
C PRO A 42 -5.12 -14.75 -3.45
N ASP A 43 -5.34 -15.79 -4.26
CA ASP A 43 -5.86 -15.70 -5.64
C ASP A 43 -7.06 -14.77 -5.80
N LYS A 44 -7.97 -14.76 -4.81
CA LYS A 44 -9.17 -13.93 -4.83
C LYS A 44 -8.83 -12.43 -4.78
N TYR A 45 -7.84 -12.03 -3.97
CA TYR A 45 -7.36 -10.64 -3.96
C TYR A 45 -6.63 -10.30 -5.26
N ALA A 46 -5.68 -11.13 -5.68
CA ALA A 46 -4.92 -10.92 -6.92
C ALA A 46 -5.86 -10.75 -8.12
N LYS A 47 -6.86 -11.63 -8.26
CA LYS A 47 -7.87 -11.55 -9.32
C LYS A 47 -8.65 -10.24 -9.31
N ILE A 48 -9.10 -9.77 -8.13
CA ILE A 48 -9.82 -8.49 -8.01
C ILE A 48 -8.93 -7.32 -8.44
N ILE A 49 -7.67 -7.31 -8.00
CA ILE A 49 -6.68 -6.27 -8.34
C ILE A 49 -6.45 -6.24 -9.86
N THR A 50 -6.15 -7.40 -10.46
CA THR A 50 -5.90 -7.50 -11.91
C THR A 50 -7.13 -7.10 -12.72
N GLN A 51 -8.32 -7.55 -12.33
CA GLN A 51 -9.57 -7.19 -13.02
C GLN A 51 -9.85 -5.69 -12.91
N LEU A 52 -9.73 -5.11 -11.73
CA LEU A 52 -9.96 -3.67 -11.55
C LEU A 52 -8.95 -2.84 -12.37
N ARG A 53 -7.70 -3.30 -12.49
CA ARG A 53 -6.71 -2.65 -13.35
C ARG A 53 -7.07 -2.72 -14.83
N ALA A 54 -7.56 -3.87 -15.29
CA ALA A 54 -8.06 -4.01 -16.65
C ALA A 54 -9.25 -3.07 -16.92
N ASP A 55 -10.16 -2.92 -15.95
CA ASP A 55 -11.36 -2.10 -16.08
C ASP A 55 -11.06 -0.59 -16.08
N LEU A 56 -10.14 -0.14 -15.22
CA LEU A 56 -9.87 1.30 -15.03
C LEU A 56 -8.69 1.84 -15.84
N GLY A 57 -7.82 0.96 -16.33
CA GLY A 57 -6.58 1.34 -16.99
C GLY A 57 -5.47 1.78 -16.02
N LYS A 58 -4.29 2.05 -16.59
CA LYS A 58 -3.07 2.40 -15.84
C LYS A 58 -3.05 3.86 -15.36
N ASP A 59 -3.74 4.76 -16.06
CA ASP A 59 -3.69 6.21 -15.81
C ASP A 59 -4.71 6.70 -14.78
N VAL A 60 -5.52 5.79 -14.21
CA VAL A 60 -6.47 6.16 -13.16
C VAL A 60 -5.72 6.65 -11.92
N SER A 61 -6.24 7.71 -11.29
CA SER A 61 -5.66 8.23 -10.05
C SER A 61 -5.62 7.16 -8.96
N SER A 62 -4.56 7.17 -8.14
CA SER A 62 -4.41 6.21 -7.03
C SER A 62 -5.63 6.23 -6.11
N ILE A 63 -6.19 7.42 -5.83
CA ILE A 63 -7.40 7.62 -5.02
C ILE A 63 -8.58 6.83 -5.57
N LYS A 64 -8.90 7.06 -6.86
CA LYS A 64 -10.05 6.41 -7.49
C LYS A 64 -9.85 4.90 -7.52
N PHE A 65 -8.63 4.43 -7.76
CA PHE A 65 -8.37 3.00 -7.74
C PHE A 65 -8.48 2.40 -6.34
N THR A 66 -7.84 2.97 -5.32
CA THR A 66 -7.85 2.42 -3.97
C THR A 66 -9.27 2.39 -3.40
N ASN A 67 -10.08 3.42 -3.67
CA ASN A 67 -11.50 3.44 -3.28
C ASN A 67 -12.27 2.30 -3.95
N GLN A 68 -12.17 2.15 -5.27
CA GLN A 68 -12.87 1.07 -5.97
C GLN A 68 -12.36 -0.32 -5.61
N LEU A 69 -11.07 -0.47 -5.34
CA LEU A 69 -10.49 -1.71 -4.85
C LEU A 69 -11.09 -2.06 -3.49
N GLY A 70 -11.10 -1.11 -2.56
CA GLY A 70 -11.74 -1.21 -1.25
C GLY A 70 -13.17 -1.70 -1.35
N THR A 71 -14.02 -1.02 -2.14
CA THR A 71 -15.41 -1.42 -2.37
C THR A 71 -15.53 -2.86 -2.91
N ARG A 72 -14.70 -3.24 -3.90
CA ARG A 72 -14.76 -4.58 -4.51
C ARG A 72 -14.34 -5.67 -3.54
N VAL A 73 -13.26 -5.47 -2.78
CA VAL A 73 -12.81 -6.48 -1.80
C VAL A 73 -13.80 -6.56 -0.63
N GLN A 74 -14.28 -5.43 -0.11
CA GLN A 74 -15.29 -5.39 0.93
C GLN A 74 -16.54 -6.19 0.54
N LYS A 75 -17.06 -5.96 -0.67
CA LYS A 75 -18.20 -6.71 -1.20
C LYS A 75 -17.89 -8.19 -1.40
N ALA A 76 -16.70 -8.53 -1.89
CA ALA A 76 -16.33 -9.90 -2.20
C ALA A 76 -16.14 -10.77 -0.94
N PHE A 77 -15.72 -10.16 0.17
CA PHE A 77 -15.36 -10.86 1.40
C PHE A 77 -16.34 -10.62 2.56
N GLY A 78 -17.23 -9.63 2.46
CA GLY A 78 -18.24 -9.34 3.48
C GLY A 78 -17.67 -8.74 4.77
N THR A 79 -16.46 -8.19 4.71
CA THR A 79 -15.79 -7.53 5.85
C THR A 79 -15.12 -6.23 5.41
N ALA A 80 -14.87 -5.31 6.34
CA ALA A 80 -13.97 -4.19 6.07
C ALA A 80 -12.58 -4.66 5.64
N HIS A 81 -11.93 -3.83 4.82
CA HIS A 81 -10.58 -4.06 4.36
C HIS A 81 -9.77 -2.76 4.41
N GLU A 82 -8.51 -2.90 4.79
CA GLU A 82 -7.50 -1.87 4.57
C GLU A 82 -6.83 -2.14 3.23
N VAL A 83 -6.72 -1.09 2.41
CA VAL A 83 -6.12 -1.13 1.08
C VAL A 83 -5.02 -0.06 1.01
N MET A 84 -3.82 -0.47 0.64
CA MET A 84 -2.69 0.43 0.39
C MET A 84 -2.14 0.16 -1.00
N MET A 85 -1.77 1.23 -1.69
CA MET A 85 -1.13 1.21 -3.01
C MET A 85 0.06 2.15 -2.97
N ALA A 86 1.24 1.66 -3.34
CA ALA A 86 2.47 2.43 -3.31
C ALA A 86 3.42 2.00 -4.45
N PRO A 87 4.32 2.89 -4.92
CA PRO A 87 5.32 2.53 -5.93
C PRO A 87 6.41 1.57 -5.40
N SER A 88 6.45 1.32 -4.09
CA SER A 88 7.36 0.38 -3.43
C SER A 88 6.63 -0.41 -2.35
N ALA A 89 7.15 -1.58 -2.00
CA ALA A 89 6.57 -2.43 -0.97
C ALA A 89 6.59 -1.72 0.41
N PRO A 90 5.43 -1.41 1.02
CA PRO A 90 5.42 -0.76 2.32
C PRO A 90 5.80 -1.74 3.44
N THR A 91 6.53 -1.23 4.43
CA THR A 91 6.67 -1.93 5.72
C THR A 91 5.39 -1.74 6.52
N LEU A 92 4.85 -2.83 7.05
CA LEU A 92 3.58 -2.81 7.78
C LEU A 92 3.80 -3.21 9.25
N LYS A 93 3.34 -2.35 10.17
CA LYS A 93 3.19 -2.69 11.58
C LYS A 93 1.69 -2.77 11.89
N THR A 94 1.17 -3.97 12.05
CA THR A 94 -0.26 -4.22 12.32
C THR A 94 -0.42 -5.26 13.42
N ASN A 95 -1.54 -5.22 14.15
CA ASN A 95 -1.96 -6.25 15.10
C ASN A 95 -2.82 -7.33 14.43
N PHE A 96 -3.06 -7.24 13.12
CA PHE A 96 -3.81 -8.22 12.36
C PHE A 96 -3.08 -9.58 12.32
N ASN A 97 -3.75 -10.64 12.76
CA ASN A 97 -3.21 -12.00 12.83
C ASN A 97 -3.81 -12.93 11.76
N GLY A 98 -4.04 -12.40 10.55
CA GLY A 98 -4.62 -13.15 9.45
C GLY A 98 -3.81 -13.05 8.15
N THR A 99 -4.39 -13.53 7.06
CA THR A 99 -3.74 -13.50 5.75
C THR A 99 -3.74 -12.09 5.16
N ILE A 100 -2.56 -11.58 4.83
CA ILE A 100 -2.37 -10.29 4.17
C ILE A 100 -2.00 -10.55 2.70
N CYS A 101 -2.74 -9.98 1.75
CA CYS A 101 -2.30 -9.92 0.36
C CYS A 101 -1.19 -8.88 0.23
N ARG A 102 -0.04 -9.32 -0.30
CA ARG A 102 1.06 -8.45 -0.73
C ARG A 102 1.35 -8.75 -2.19
N GLU A 103 0.85 -7.91 -3.09
CA GLU A 103 0.94 -8.12 -4.53
C GLU A 103 1.88 -7.07 -5.15
N ALA A 104 2.91 -7.53 -5.86
CA ALA A 104 3.71 -6.68 -6.73
C ALA A 104 3.19 -6.82 -8.16
N SER A 105 2.52 -5.79 -8.65
CA SER A 105 1.78 -5.86 -9.91
C SER A 105 2.61 -5.33 -11.08
N ILE A 106 2.27 -5.80 -12.28
CA ILE A 106 2.91 -5.44 -13.56
C ILE A 106 2.79 -3.95 -13.93
N ASP A 107 1.92 -3.21 -13.24
CA ASP A 107 1.78 -1.76 -13.38
C ASP A 107 2.84 -0.97 -12.59
N GLY A 108 3.75 -1.65 -11.89
CA GLY A 108 4.79 -1.04 -11.08
C GLY A 108 4.33 -0.62 -9.69
N PHE A 109 3.12 -0.98 -9.29
CA PHE A 109 2.60 -0.72 -7.95
C PHE A 109 2.64 -1.97 -7.07
N HIS A 110 2.84 -1.71 -5.79
CA HIS A 110 2.70 -2.67 -4.71
C HIS A 110 1.38 -2.45 -3.99
N TYR A 111 0.62 -3.53 -3.82
CA TYR A 111 -0.65 -3.53 -3.13
C TYR A 111 -0.52 -4.29 -1.82
N ILE A 112 -1.04 -3.69 -0.75
CA ILE A 112 -1.32 -4.37 0.51
C ILE A 112 -2.82 -4.36 0.73
N VAL A 113 -3.42 -5.54 0.88
CA VAL A 113 -4.86 -5.67 1.16
C VAL A 113 -5.07 -6.70 2.26
N TYR A 114 -5.79 -6.31 3.32
CA TYR A 114 -6.14 -7.22 4.42
C TYR A 114 -7.44 -6.78 5.12
N PRO A 115 -8.17 -7.72 5.76
CA PRO A 115 -9.32 -7.37 6.59
C PRO A 115 -8.96 -6.40 7.72
N SER A 116 -9.79 -5.39 7.95
CA SER A 116 -9.57 -4.44 9.06
C SER A 116 -9.68 -5.16 10.42
N PRO A 117 -8.80 -4.91 11.40
CA PRO A 117 -8.85 -5.56 12.71
C PRO A 117 -10.08 -5.26 13.59
N GLY A 118 -10.97 -4.35 13.15
CA GLY A 118 -12.15 -3.90 13.90
C GLY A 118 -13.47 -4.42 13.34
N GLN A 119 -14.52 -4.40 14.18
CA GLN A 119 -15.90 -4.64 13.74
C GLN A 119 -16.34 -3.49 12.82
N TYR A 120 -16.78 -3.84 11.62
CA TYR A 120 -17.20 -2.88 10.60
C TYR A 120 -18.48 -3.37 9.95
N ASP A 121 -19.51 -2.51 9.93
CA ASP A 121 -20.80 -2.81 9.35
C ASP A 121 -20.92 -2.21 7.94
N LEU A 122 -20.76 -3.07 6.94
CA LEU A 122 -20.92 -2.73 5.52
C LEU A 122 -22.34 -2.30 5.14
N ALA A 123 -23.34 -2.56 6.00
CA ALA A 123 -24.73 -2.18 5.76
C ALA A 123 -25.06 -0.77 6.29
N ASN A 124 -24.09 -0.07 6.89
CA ASN A 124 -24.29 1.28 7.40
C ASN A 124 -23.79 2.34 6.40
N PRO A 125 -24.67 2.93 5.57
CA PRO A 125 -24.26 3.86 4.51
C PRO A 125 -23.62 5.14 5.04
N ALA A 126 -23.97 5.58 6.26
CA ALA A 126 -23.37 6.76 6.88
C ALA A 126 -21.91 6.51 7.30
N LEU A 127 -21.58 5.28 7.72
CA LEU A 127 -20.19 4.88 7.97
C LEU A 127 -19.41 4.77 6.66
N GLU A 128 -19.96 4.10 5.65
CA GLU A 128 -19.31 4.01 4.33
C GLU A 128 -18.96 5.39 3.76
N GLU A 129 -19.93 6.32 3.75
CA GLU A 129 -19.69 7.69 3.26
C GLU A 129 -18.63 8.44 4.08
N TYR A 130 -18.61 8.25 5.40
CA TYR A 130 -17.58 8.82 6.27
C TYR A 130 -16.18 8.30 5.89
N PHE A 131 -16.01 6.99 5.71
CA PHE A 131 -14.71 6.40 5.37
C PHE A 131 -14.26 6.71 3.94
N GLU A 132 -15.18 6.79 2.98
CA GLU A 132 -14.88 7.25 1.62
C GLU A 132 -14.32 8.68 1.63
N LYS A 133 -14.99 9.61 2.31
CA LYS A 133 -14.52 10.99 2.45
C LYS A 133 -13.22 11.10 3.25
N PHE A 134 -13.03 10.24 4.24
CA PHE A 134 -11.76 10.16 4.97
C PHE A 134 -10.61 9.73 4.04
N ALA A 135 -10.83 8.76 3.15
CA ALA A 135 -9.83 8.34 2.17
C ALA A 135 -9.50 9.45 1.16
N GLU A 136 -10.52 10.18 0.69
CA GLU A 136 -10.32 11.37 -0.15
C GLU A 136 -9.51 12.45 0.57
N PHE A 137 -9.83 12.72 1.84
CA PHE A 137 -9.10 13.65 2.68
C PHE A 137 -7.65 13.23 2.88
N ALA A 138 -7.39 11.96 3.21
CA ALA A 138 -6.05 11.43 3.40
C ALA A 138 -5.19 11.61 2.13
N ALA A 139 -5.81 11.53 0.95
CA ALA A 139 -5.14 11.73 -0.31
C ALA A 139 -4.76 13.20 -0.60
N LEU A 140 -5.38 14.18 0.06
CA LEU A 140 -4.99 15.60 -0.04
C LEU A 140 -3.64 15.89 0.63
N GLY A 141 -3.17 15.00 1.51
CA GLY A 141 -1.87 15.11 2.17
C GLY A 141 -1.68 16.46 2.88
N LYS A 142 -0.63 17.22 2.54
CA LYS A 142 -0.34 18.53 3.17
C LYS A 142 -1.38 19.62 2.86
N ALA A 143 -2.22 19.43 1.85
CA ALA A 143 -3.29 20.37 1.51
C ALA A 143 -4.59 20.10 2.27
N ALA A 144 -4.64 19.04 3.08
CA ALA A 144 -5.83 18.63 3.80
C ALA A 144 -6.06 19.53 5.03
N ASN A 145 -7.23 20.18 5.12
CA ASN A 145 -7.63 20.93 6.31
C ASN A 145 -8.48 20.05 7.23
N ILE A 146 -7.98 19.75 8.43
CA ILE A 146 -8.63 18.82 9.37
C ILE A 146 -10.09 19.18 9.71
N ALA A 147 -10.48 20.44 9.54
CA ALA A 147 -11.86 20.90 9.71
C ALA A 147 -12.83 20.36 8.64
N ASP A 148 -12.32 19.91 7.50
CA ASP A 148 -13.10 19.36 6.38
C ASP A 148 -13.34 17.84 6.53
N ILE A 149 -12.75 17.20 7.55
CA ILE A 149 -13.04 15.80 7.86
C ILE A 149 -14.48 15.72 8.37
N PRO A 150 -15.33 14.87 7.77
CA PRO A 150 -16.68 14.66 8.26
C PRO A 150 -16.66 14.23 9.74
N LYS A 151 -17.71 14.55 10.50
CA LYS A 151 -17.79 14.07 11.90
C LYS A 151 -17.90 12.55 11.91
N ASP A 152 -17.13 11.91 12.78
CA ASP A 152 -17.18 10.46 12.97
C ASP A 152 -18.56 10.04 13.52
N PRO A 153 -19.39 9.33 12.75
CA PRO A 153 -20.73 8.94 13.19
C PRO A 153 -20.71 7.88 14.31
N ARG A 154 -19.54 7.34 14.68
CA ARG A 154 -19.36 6.43 15.81
C ARG A 154 -19.26 7.16 17.15
N ILE A 155 -18.96 8.45 17.12
CA ILE A 155 -18.84 9.30 18.31
C ILE A 155 -20.12 10.12 18.41
N LEU A 156 -21.13 9.56 19.06
CA LEU A 156 -22.30 10.28 19.56
C LEU A 156 -22.07 10.72 21.00
#